data_AF-A0A9P7GHM1-F1
#
_entry.id   AF-A0A9P7GHM1-F1
#
_cell.length_a   1.000
_cell.length_b   1.000
_cell.length_c   1.000
_cell.angle_alpha   90.00
_cell.angle_beta   90.00
_cell.angle_gamma   90.00
#
_symmetry.space_group_name_H-M   'P 1'
#
loop_
_entity.id
_entity.type
_entity.pdbx_description
1 polymer ?
#
loop_
_entity_poly.entity_id
_entity_poly.type
_entity_poly.pdbx_seq_one_letter_code
_entity_poly.pdbx_strand_id
1 'polypeptide(L)'
;MSTAAKKVTITYADVVHSINAPEVQEDLDNACEQMALTALRLIENFDFITKQLHTIDLLRLSSPFNPHWISLRKQFMDILWHFRSNAGFISGRLKMFCTVVLPLAARNISTSRAYDEKLQVLKSFVNISADHASITRNLAGNAMKFNHALNTFHTDFLKFVSERAVTGQRELRELSQKLTELESEVRQ
;
A
#
# COMPACT_ATOMS: atom_id res chain seq x y z
N MET A 1 -0.22 -40.06 30.23
CA MET A 1 0.29 -40.38 28.88
C MET A 1 0.27 -39.09 28.07
N SER A 2 1.44 -38.56 27.70
CA SER A 2 1.57 -37.30 26.97
C SER A 2 1.70 -37.59 25.47
N THR A 3 0.72 -37.21 24.66
CA THR A 3 0.79 -37.27 23.20
C THR A 3 1.59 -36.07 22.71
N ALA A 4 2.89 -36.28 22.45
CA ALA A 4 3.72 -35.31 21.76
C ALA A 4 3.15 -35.09 20.35
N ALA A 5 2.63 -33.88 20.08
CA ALA A 5 2.26 -33.47 18.75
C ALA A 5 3.48 -33.60 17.83
N LYS A 6 3.43 -34.50 16.84
CA LYS A 6 4.45 -34.60 15.79
C LYS A 6 4.53 -33.23 15.11
N LYS A 7 5.66 -32.52 15.28
CA LYS A 7 5.99 -31.34 14.47
C LYS A 7 6.04 -31.79 13.01
N VAL A 8 5.00 -31.45 12.25
CA VAL A 8 5.01 -31.62 10.80
C VAL A 8 6.13 -30.73 10.27
N THR A 9 7.19 -31.37 9.77
CA THR A 9 8.29 -30.64 9.12
C THR A 9 7.85 -30.37 7.70
N ILE A 10 7.49 -29.11 7.43
CA ILE A 10 7.13 -28.66 6.08
C ILE A 10 8.39 -28.73 5.22
N THR A 11 8.33 -29.48 4.12
CA THR A 11 9.44 -29.61 3.17
C THR A 11 9.37 -28.51 2.11
N TYR A 12 10.48 -28.29 1.39
CA TYR A 12 10.50 -27.36 0.25
C TYR A 12 9.43 -27.70 -0.80
N ALA A 13 9.23 -28.99 -1.07
CA ALA A 13 8.21 -29.46 -2.00
C ALA A 13 6.80 -29.06 -1.52
N ASP A 14 6.53 -29.17 -0.22
CA ASP A 14 5.22 -28.78 0.35
C ASP A 14 4.98 -27.27 0.23
N VAL A 15 6.01 -26.44 0.46
CA VAL A 15 5.92 -24.98 0.30
C VAL A 15 5.70 -24.59 -1.17
N VAL A 16 6.47 -25.20 -2.08
CA VAL A 16 6.34 -24.93 -3.53
C VAL A 16 4.97 -25.36 -4.03
N HIS A 17 4.48 -26.52 -3.61
CA HIS A 17 3.16 -27.00 -3.99
C HIS A 17 2.06 -26.08 -3.47
N SER A 18 2.16 -25.63 -2.22
CA SER A 18 1.17 -24.73 -1.61
C SER A 18 1.15 -23.34 -2.27
N ILE A 19 2.31 -22.79 -2.65
CA ILE A 19 2.38 -21.47 -3.30
C ILE A 19 1.92 -21.53 -4.76
N ASN A 20 2.16 -22.65 -5.44
CA ASN A 20 1.73 -22.88 -6.81
C ASN A 20 0.32 -23.49 -6.90
N ALA A 21 -0.38 -23.60 -5.78
CA ALA A 21 -1.77 -24.04 -5.79
C ALA A 21 -2.59 -23.06 -6.65
N PRO A 22 -3.42 -23.55 -7.59
CA PRO A 22 -4.19 -22.69 -8.48
C PRO A 22 -5.02 -21.65 -7.73
N GLU A 23 -5.57 -22.02 -6.57
CA GLU A 23 -6.37 -21.15 -5.71
C GLU A 23 -5.55 -19.97 -5.17
N VAL A 24 -4.29 -20.21 -4.78
CA VAL A 24 -3.39 -19.17 -4.26
C VAL A 24 -2.98 -18.20 -5.37
N GLN A 25 -2.79 -18.69 -6.59
CA GLN A 25 -2.48 -17.84 -7.75
C GLN A 25 -3.70 -16.99 -8.14
N GLU A 26 -4.88 -17.60 -8.20
CA GLU A 26 -6.13 -16.90 -8.49
C GLU A 26 -6.44 -15.82 -7.43
N ASP A 27 -6.30 -16.13 -6.14
CA ASP A 27 -6.47 -15.15 -5.06
C ASP A 27 -5.49 -13.98 -5.17
N LEU A 28 -4.23 -14.26 -5.54
CA LEU A 28 -3.21 -13.23 -5.73
C LEU A 28 -3.52 -12.32 -6.92
N ASP A 29 -3.92 -12.91 -8.05
CA ASP A 29 -4.28 -12.17 -9.26
C ASP A 29 -5.52 -11.30 -9.02
N ASN A 30 -6.55 -11.87 -8.38
CA ASN A 30 -7.75 -11.14 -7.96
C ASN A 30 -7.42 -9.98 -7.04
N ALA A 31 -6.57 -10.19 -6.01
CA ALA A 31 -6.16 -9.13 -5.11
C ALA A 31 -5.40 -8.01 -5.83
N CYS A 32 -4.52 -8.35 -6.77
CA CYS A 32 -3.79 -7.38 -7.57
C CYS A 32 -4.71 -6.57 -8.48
N GLU A 33 -5.68 -7.23 -9.13
CA GLU A 33 -6.68 -6.58 -9.98
C GLU A 33 -7.56 -5.62 -9.16
N GLN A 34 -8.11 -6.09 -8.04
CA GLN A 34 -8.94 -5.26 -7.14
C GLN A 34 -8.17 -4.04 -6.64
N MET A 35 -6.90 -4.20 -6.26
CA MET A 35 -6.04 -3.09 -5.86
C MET A 35 -5.84 -2.08 -6.99
N ALA A 36 -5.60 -2.54 -8.22
CA ALA A 36 -5.42 -1.67 -9.38
C ALA A 36 -6.69 -0.90 -9.72
N LEU A 37 -7.85 -1.57 -9.72
CA LEU A 37 -9.15 -0.94 -9.96
C LEU A 37 -9.50 0.08 -8.88
N THR A 38 -9.23 -0.24 -7.62
CA THR A 38 -9.45 0.67 -6.49
C THR A 38 -8.56 1.91 -6.61
N ALA A 39 -7.27 1.73 -6.93
CA ALA A 39 -6.36 2.85 -7.13
C ALA A 39 -6.81 3.77 -8.28
N LEU A 40 -7.28 3.20 -9.39
CA LEU A 40 -7.83 3.98 -10.50
C LEU A 40 -9.06 4.79 -10.08
N ARG A 41 -10.02 4.16 -9.40
CA ARG A 41 -11.23 4.84 -8.90
C ARG A 41 -10.88 6.00 -7.96
N LEU A 42 -9.91 5.80 -7.06
CA LEU A 42 -9.45 6.85 -6.16
C LEU A 42 -8.84 8.04 -6.92
N ILE A 43 -8.03 7.77 -7.95
CA ILE A 43 -7.46 8.83 -8.82
C ILE A 43 -8.57 9.61 -9.52
N GLU A 44 -9.57 8.92 -10.08
CA GLU A 44 -10.72 9.54 -10.74
C GLU A 44 -11.52 10.42 -9.76
N ASN A 45 -11.74 9.94 -8.53
CA ASN A 45 -12.37 10.72 -7.46
C ASN A 45 -11.55 11.97 -7.10
N PHE A 46 -10.22 11.85 -7.02
CA PHE A 46 -9.33 13.00 -6.81
C PHE A 46 -9.47 14.05 -7.92
N ASP A 47 -9.53 13.63 -9.17
CA ASP A 47 -9.66 14.51 -10.33
C ASP A 47 -11.06 15.15 -10.41
N PHE A 48 -12.11 14.41 -10.06
CA PHE A 48 -13.48 14.93 -9.96
C PHE A 48 -13.58 16.05 -8.91
N ILE A 49 -13.09 15.80 -7.69
CA ILE A 49 -13.13 16.77 -6.59
C ILE A 49 -12.30 18.02 -6.94
N THR A 50 -11.16 17.86 -7.62
CA THR A 50 -10.33 18.98 -8.07
C THR A 50 -11.15 19.97 -8.92
N LYS A 51 -11.93 19.46 -9.88
CA LYS A 51 -12.76 20.30 -10.76
C LYS A 51 -13.82 21.06 -9.97
N GLN A 52 -14.47 20.41 -9.01
CA GLN A 52 -15.52 21.02 -8.21
C GLN A 52 -14.98 22.05 -7.20
N LEU A 53 -13.84 21.76 -6.55
CA LEU A 53 -13.16 22.71 -5.68
C LEU A 53 -12.71 23.96 -6.43
N HIS A 54 -12.22 23.80 -7.67
CA HIS A 54 -11.85 24.95 -8.49
C HIS A 54 -13.04 25.88 -8.74
N THR A 55 -14.22 25.32 -9.05
CA THR A 55 -15.45 26.11 -9.21
C THR A 55 -15.82 26.86 -7.93
N ILE A 56 -15.72 26.22 -6.77
CA ILE A 56 -16.01 26.85 -5.46
C ILE A 56 -15.00 27.96 -5.14
N ASP A 57 -13.72 27.73 -5.41
CA ASP A 57 -12.66 28.72 -5.20
C ASP A 57 -12.88 29.96 -6.08
N LEU A 58 -13.39 29.79 -7.31
CA LEU A 58 -13.77 30.91 -8.19
C LEU A 58 -14.92 31.75 -7.64
N LEU A 59 -15.82 31.16 -6.83
CA LEU A 59 -16.88 31.89 -6.13
C LEU A 59 -16.34 32.75 -4.97
N ARG A 60 -15.05 32.61 -4.61
CA ARG A 60 -14.35 33.38 -3.56
C ARG A 60 -15.08 33.40 -2.22
N LEU A 61 -15.76 32.30 -1.90
CA LEU A 61 -16.52 32.16 -0.66
C LEU A 61 -15.59 31.96 0.55
N SER A 62 -14.41 31.37 0.37
CA SER A 62 -13.42 31.13 1.41
C SER A 62 -12.00 31.32 0.89
N SER A 63 -11.01 31.11 1.76
CA SER A 63 -9.65 30.80 1.31
C SER A 63 -9.68 29.61 0.33
N PRO A 64 -8.87 29.62 -0.73
CA PRO A 64 -8.91 28.58 -1.76
C PRO A 64 -8.51 27.21 -1.19
N PHE A 65 -9.33 26.20 -1.46
CA PHE A 65 -9.10 24.82 -1.06
C PHE A 65 -8.18 24.08 -2.03
N ASN A 66 -8.14 24.51 -3.29
CA ASN A 66 -7.44 23.80 -4.36
C ASN A 66 -5.93 23.58 -4.10
N PRO A 67 -5.14 24.53 -3.53
CA PRO A 67 -3.73 24.28 -3.22
C PRO A 67 -3.52 23.14 -2.22
N HIS A 68 -4.37 23.06 -1.19
CA HIS A 68 -4.29 21.99 -0.19
C HIS A 68 -4.72 20.65 -0.80
N TRP A 69 -5.78 20.66 -1.61
CA TRP A 69 -6.24 19.48 -2.33
C TRP A 69 -5.20 18.89 -3.29
N ILE A 70 -4.54 19.74 -4.08
CA ILE A 70 -3.47 19.34 -4.98
C ILE A 70 -2.31 18.70 -4.20
N SER A 71 -1.99 19.23 -3.01
CA SER A 71 -0.99 18.62 -2.13
C SER A 71 -1.38 17.22 -1.68
N LEU A 72 -2.64 17.02 -1.26
CA LEU A 72 -3.17 15.70 -0.88
C LEU A 72 -3.13 14.72 -2.05
N ARG A 73 -3.57 15.14 -3.24
CA ARG A 73 -3.49 14.33 -4.46
C ARG A 73 -2.05 13.92 -4.77
N LYS A 74 -1.10 14.84 -4.65
CA LYS A 74 0.33 14.53 -4.84
C LYS A 74 0.82 13.49 -3.84
N GLN A 75 0.51 13.67 -2.55
CA GLN A 75 0.88 12.72 -1.49
C GLN A 75 0.30 11.33 -1.76
N PHE A 76 -0.96 11.25 -2.21
CA PHE A 76 -1.59 9.98 -2.60
C PHE A 76 -0.85 9.30 -3.76
N MET A 77 -0.54 10.05 -4.82
CA MET A 77 0.22 9.53 -5.97
C MET A 77 1.62 9.04 -5.57
N ASP A 78 2.31 9.77 -4.70
CA ASP A 78 3.62 9.38 -4.17
C ASP A 78 3.51 8.06 -3.36
N ILE A 79 2.45 7.91 -2.56
CA ILE A 79 2.18 6.67 -1.81
C ILE A 79 1.94 5.49 -2.77
N LEU A 80 1.10 5.65 -3.79
CA LEU A 80 0.85 4.60 -4.79
C LEU A 80 2.15 4.19 -5.50
N TRP A 81 2.98 5.17 -5.87
CA TRP A 81 4.27 4.91 -6.49
C TRP A 81 5.22 4.13 -5.57
N HIS A 82 5.25 4.47 -4.29
CA HIS A 82 6.04 3.74 -3.31
C HIS A 82 5.52 2.32 -3.07
N PHE A 83 4.21 2.09 -3.04
CA PHE A 83 3.63 0.74 -2.99
C PHE A 83 4.05 -0.11 -4.18
N ARG A 84 3.91 0.42 -5.40
CA ARG A 84 4.35 -0.25 -6.63
C ARG A 84 5.84 -0.62 -6.58
N SER A 85 6.68 0.35 -6.21
CA SER A 85 8.13 0.15 -6.13
C SER A 85 8.49 -0.91 -5.09
N ASN A 86 7.86 -0.85 -3.92
CA ASN A 86 8.08 -1.79 -2.82
C ASN A 86 7.66 -3.22 -3.20
N ALA A 87 6.51 -3.39 -3.87
CA ALA A 87 6.08 -4.69 -4.38
C ALA A 87 7.10 -5.30 -5.36
N GLY A 88 7.67 -4.47 -6.25
CA GLY A 88 8.75 -4.88 -7.16
C GLY A 88 10.00 -5.34 -6.42
N PHE A 89 10.43 -4.61 -5.39
CA PHE A 89 11.55 -5.03 -4.54
C PHE A 89 11.28 -6.35 -3.84
N ILE A 90 10.12 -6.50 -3.16
CA ILE A 90 9.76 -7.72 -2.46
C ILE A 90 9.75 -8.92 -3.43
N SER A 91 9.11 -8.78 -4.59
CA SER A 91 9.09 -9.82 -5.63
C SER A 91 10.50 -10.23 -6.07
N GLY A 92 11.37 -9.25 -6.35
CA GLY A 92 12.77 -9.52 -6.70
C GLY A 92 13.55 -10.23 -5.59
N ARG A 93 13.30 -9.88 -4.32
CA ARG A 93 13.92 -10.53 -3.15
C ARG A 93 13.42 -11.95 -2.95
N LEU A 94 12.14 -12.21 -3.12
CA LEU A 94 11.56 -13.56 -3.08
C LEU A 94 12.14 -14.43 -4.19
N LYS A 95 12.25 -13.90 -5.41
CA LYS A 95 12.90 -14.60 -6.52
C LYS A 95 14.35 -14.97 -6.16
N MET A 96 15.13 -14.02 -5.66
CA MET A 96 16.52 -14.27 -5.22
C MET A 96 16.60 -15.30 -4.09
N PHE A 97 15.65 -15.26 -3.15
CA PHE A 97 15.56 -16.24 -2.08
C PHE A 97 15.40 -17.65 -2.65
N CYS A 98 14.42 -17.85 -3.53
CA CYS A 98 14.10 -19.15 -4.11
C CYS A 98 15.19 -19.66 -5.07
N THR A 99 15.78 -18.80 -5.90
CA THR A 99 16.71 -19.23 -6.96
C THR A 99 18.18 -19.27 -6.53
N VAL A 100 18.57 -18.51 -5.50
CA VAL A 100 19.98 -18.40 -5.08
C VAL A 100 20.17 -18.79 -3.62
N VAL A 101 19.47 -18.12 -2.71
CA VAL A 101 19.75 -18.22 -1.26
C VAL A 101 19.38 -19.59 -0.72
N LEU A 102 18.19 -20.09 -1.06
CA LEU A 102 17.71 -21.37 -0.57
C LEU A 102 18.52 -22.56 -1.11
N PRO A 103 18.85 -22.65 -2.43
CA PRO A 103 19.78 -23.66 -2.92
C PRO A 103 21.15 -23.61 -2.24
N LEU A 104 21.68 -22.41 -2.00
CA LEU A 104 22.95 -22.23 -1.28
C LEU A 104 22.84 -22.69 0.19
N ALA A 105 21.71 -22.40 0.85
CA ALA A 105 21.39 -22.84 2.20
C ALA A 105 21.29 -24.37 2.31
N ALA A 106 20.72 -25.04 1.31
CA ALA A 106 20.52 -26.49 1.28
C ALA A 106 21.79 -27.29 0.97
N ARG A 107 22.83 -26.67 0.40
CA ARG A 107 24.11 -27.34 0.13
C ARG A 107 24.82 -27.74 1.42
N ASN A 108 25.16 -29.02 1.54
CA ASN A 108 26.12 -29.53 2.53
C ASN A 108 27.52 -29.13 2.09
N ILE A 109 28.16 -28.26 2.87
CA ILE A 109 29.49 -27.73 2.57
C ILE A 109 30.50 -28.41 3.51
N SER A 110 31.55 -28.98 2.93
CA SER A 110 32.59 -29.72 3.66
C SER A 110 33.86 -28.91 3.93
N THR A 111 33.99 -27.70 3.38
CA THR A 111 35.20 -26.86 3.53
C THR A 111 34.89 -25.53 4.24
N SER A 112 35.82 -25.10 5.10
CA SER A 112 35.68 -23.86 5.91
C SER A 112 35.45 -22.61 5.05
N ARG A 113 36.19 -22.47 3.94
CA ARG A 113 36.07 -21.29 3.06
C ARG A 113 34.70 -21.16 2.41
N ALA A 114 34.15 -22.25 1.91
CA ALA A 114 32.83 -22.24 1.27
C ALA A 114 31.70 -22.04 2.30
N TYR A 115 31.93 -22.41 3.56
CA TYR A 115 31.02 -22.10 4.66
C TYR A 115 30.97 -20.59 4.95
N ASP A 116 32.13 -19.92 4.99
CA ASP A 116 32.22 -18.48 5.23
C ASP A 116 31.56 -17.66 4.12
N GLU A 117 31.78 -18.04 2.85
CA GLU A 117 31.13 -17.42 1.69
C GLU A 117 29.61 -17.59 1.73
N LYS A 118 29.12 -18.79 2.06
CA LYS A 118 27.68 -19.07 2.26
C LYS A 118 27.09 -18.20 3.37
N LEU A 119 27.78 -18.12 4.50
CA LEU A 119 27.33 -17.30 5.63
C LEU A 119 27.30 -15.81 5.26
N GLN A 120 28.27 -15.32 4.50
CA GLN A 120 28.30 -13.94 4.03
C GLN A 120 27.11 -13.62 3.10
N VAL A 121 26.79 -14.50 2.16
CA VAL A 121 25.62 -14.34 1.27
C VAL A 121 24.32 -14.33 2.07
N LEU A 122 24.17 -15.25 3.04
CA LEU A 122 23.00 -15.29 3.91
C LEU A 122 22.84 -14.03 4.75
N LYS A 123 23.93 -13.55 5.38
CA LYS A 123 23.93 -12.30 6.17
C LYS A 123 23.57 -11.09 5.30
N SER A 124 24.17 -10.97 4.12
CA SER A 124 23.86 -9.91 3.17
C SER A 124 22.39 -9.96 2.75
N PHE A 125 21.86 -11.17 2.47
CA PHE A 125 20.46 -11.33 2.13
C PHE A 125 19.53 -10.90 3.27
N VAL A 126 19.81 -11.30 4.51
CA VAL A 126 18.99 -10.93 5.67
C VAL A 126 19.02 -9.43 5.92
N ASN A 127 20.21 -8.80 5.90
CA ASN A 127 20.35 -7.36 6.15
C ASN A 127 19.55 -6.53 5.13
N ILE A 128 19.73 -6.79 3.84
CA ILE A 128 19.00 -6.07 2.77
C ILE A 128 17.48 -6.30 2.90
N SER A 129 17.06 -7.51 3.25
CA SER A 129 15.63 -7.81 3.42
C SER A 129 15.05 -7.09 4.65
N ALA A 130 15.83 -6.92 5.72
CA ALA A 130 15.44 -6.15 6.89
C ALA A 130 15.29 -4.65 6.57
N ASP A 131 16.17 -4.09 5.73
CA ASP A 131 16.06 -2.72 5.25
C ASP A 131 14.77 -2.51 4.45
N HIS A 132 14.44 -3.41 3.53
CA HIS A 132 13.18 -3.37 2.79
C HIS A 132 11.94 -3.52 3.68
N ALA A 133 12.01 -4.36 4.72
CA ALA A 133 10.93 -4.46 5.71
C ALA A 133 10.75 -3.15 6.49
N SER A 134 11.84 -2.43 6.79
CA SER A 134 11.80 -1.10 7.40
C SER A 134 11.13 -0.07 6.48
N ILE A 135 11.50 -0.05 5.19
CA ILE A 135 10.86 0.80 4.18
C ILE A 135 9.36 0.51 4.09
N THR A 136 8.97 -0.77 4.10
CA THR A 136 7.56 -1.19 4.06
C THR A 136 6.79 -0.67 5.28
N ARG A 137 7.38 -0.76 6.49
CA ARG A 137 6.76 -0.21 7.71
C ARG A 137 6.60 1.31 7.63
N ASN A 138 7.60 2.02 7.10
CA ASN A 138 7.53 3.46 6.91
C ASN A 138 6.42 3.85 5.91
N LEU A 139 6.23 3.06 4.86
CA LEU A 139 5.17 3.28 3.89
C LEU A 139 3.78 3.16 4.52
N ALA A 140 3.55 2.16 5.37
CA ALA A 140 2.31 2.04 6.14
C ALA A 140 2.09 3.26 7.05
N GLY A 141 3.14 3.73 7.72
CA GLY A 141 3.08 4.96 8.53
C GLY A 141 2.76 6.21 7.69
N ASN A 142 3.28 6.32 6.47
CA ASN A 142 2.96 7.41 5.56
C ASN A 142 1.51 7.36 5.06
N ALA A 143 0.98 6.17 4.79
CA ALA A 143 -0.43 5.98 4.45
C ALA A 143 -1.35 6.43 5.61
N MET A 144 -1.02 6.06 6.85
CA MET A 144 -1.77 6.52 8.03
C MET A 144 -1.75 8.05 8.19
N LYS A 145 -0.60 8.69 7.98
CA LYS A 145 -0.48 10.15 8.02
C LYS A 145 -1.32 10.82 6.93
N PHE A 146 -1.31 10.25 5.72
CA PHE A 146 -2.16 10.72 4.63
C PHE A 146 -3.65 10.59 4.97
N ASN A 147 -4.09 9.46 5.52
CA ASN A 147 -5.48 9.29 5.96
C ASN A 147 -5.90 10.34 6.98
N HIS A 148 -5.01 10.66 7.93
CA HIS A 148 -5.26 11.72 8.89
C HIS A 148 -5.38 13.11 8.23
N ALA A 149 -4.51 13.42 7.28
CA ALA A 149 -4.53 14.69 6.54
C ALA A 149 -5.81 14.82 5.69
N LEU A 150 -6.21 13.75 5.00
CA LEU A 150 -7.44 13.72 4.21
C LEU A 150 -8.68 13.90 5.08
N ASN A 151 -8.75 13.21 6.22
CA ASN A 151 -9.85 13.35 7.17
C ASN A 151 -9.93 14.78 7.76
N THR A 152 -8.78 15.39 8.05
CA THR A 152 -8.73 16.77 8.52
C THR A 152 -9.31 17.72 7.47
N PHE A 153 -8.87 17.58 6.21
CA PHE A 153 -9.40 18.38 5.11
C PHE A 153 -10.91 18.19 4.94
N HIS A 154 -11.38 16.94 4.95
CA HIS A 154 -12.81 16.62 4.83
C HIS A 154 -13.64 17.21 5.97
N THR A 155 -13.16 17.10 7.21
CA THR A 155 -13.82 17.68 8.38
C THR A 155 -13.92 19.20 8.27
N ASP A 156 -12.86 19.87 7.85
CA ASP A 156 -12.87 21.33 7.69
C ASP A 156 -13.74 21.77 6.53
N PHE A 157 -13.76 21.00 5.44
CA PHE A 157 -14.67 21.23 4.32
C PHE A 157 -16.15 21.05 4.74
N LEU A 158 -16.46 20.04 5.54
CA LEU A 158 -17.82 19.82 6.07
C LEU A 158 -18.28 20.97 6.96
N LYS A 159 -17.41 21.50 7.83
CA LYS A 159 -17.72 22.70 8.63
C LYS A 159 -18.05 23.88 7.72
N PHE A 160 -17.21 24.16 6.71
CA PHE A 160 -17.46 25.21 5.73
C PHE A 160 -18.81 25.05 5.02
N VAL A 161 -19.14 23.84 4.58
CA VAL A 161 -20.44 23.56 3.96
C VAL A 161 -21.57 23.80 4.96
N SER A 162 -21.46 23.34 6.21
CA SER A 162 -22.51 23.52 7.22
C SER A 162 -22.78 24.99 7.57
N GLU A 163 -21.75 25.82 7.60
CA GLU A 163 -21.84 27.25 7.87
C GLU A 163 -22.43 28.04 6.69
N ARG A 164 -22.28 27.53 5.46
CA ARG A 164 -22.69 28.23 4.23
C ARG A 164 -23.87 27.60 3.49
N ALA A 165 -24.37 26.46 3.93
CA ALA A 165 -25.48 25.73 3.31
C ALA A 165 -26.86 26.44 3.41
N VAL A 166 -26.91 27.66 3.94
CA VAL A 166 -28.14 28.47 4.06
C VAL A 166 -28.73 28.84 2.69
N THR A 167 -27.96 28.76 1.59
CA THR A 167 -28.41 29.15 0.25
C THR A 167 -28.14 28.07 -0.80
N GLY A 168 -28.97 27.02 -0.87
CA GLY A 168 -29.28 26.30 -2.13
C GLY A 168 -28.14 25.75 -3.02
N GLN A 169 -26.89 25.71 -2.57
CA GLN A 169 -25.76 25.30 -3.40
C GLN A 169 -25.67 23.77 -3.48
N ARG A 170 -26.39 23.22 -4.45
CA ARG A 170 -26.37 21.79 -4.82
C ARG A 170 -24.95 21.28 -5.01
N GLU A 171 -24.07 22.07 -5.64
CA GLU A 171 -22.68 21.70 -5.90
C GLU A 171 -21.86 21.46 -4.62
N LEU A 172 -22.08 22.25 -3.56
CA LEU A 172 -21.43 22.06 -2.26
C LEU A 172 -21.87 20.75 -1.59
N ARG A 173 -23.15 20.38 -1.74
CA ARG A 173 -23.68 19.12 -1.17
C ARG A 173 -23.16 17.91 -1.93
N GLU A 174 -23.16 17.96 -3.26
CA GLU A 174 -22.62 16.90 -4.11
C GLU A 174 -21.11 16.70 -3.84
N LEU A 175 -20.36 17.78 -3.65
CA LEU A 175 -18.93 17.71 -3.33
C LEU A 175 -18.67 17.13 -1.93
N SER A 176 -19.47 17.54 -0.94
CA SER A 176 -19.41 16.99 0.42
C SER A 176 -19.65 15.47 0.44
N GLN A 177 -20.65 15.00 -0.32
CA GLN A 177 -20.92 13.57 -0.46
C GLN A 177 -19.73 12.85 -1.11
N LYS A 178 -19.18 13.39 -2.20
CA LYS A 178 -18.04 12.79 -2.89
C LYS A 178 -16.77 12.74 -2.04
N LEU A 179 -16.53 13.75 -1.20
CA LEU A 179 -15.43 13.71 -0.23
C LEU A 179 -15.64 12.63 0.84
N THR A 180 -16.89 12.41 1.26
CA THR A 180 -17.24 11.35 2.21
C THR A 180 -17.04 9.96 1.61
N GLU A 181 -17.43 9.78 0.34
CA GLU A 181 -17.17 8.55 -0.42
C GLU A 181 -15.67 8.29 -0.53
N LEU A 182 -14.87 9.30 -0.89
CA LEU A 182 -13.41 9.17 -0.99
C LEU A 182 -12.78 8.81 0.36
N GLU A 183 -13.17 9.48 1.45
CA GLU A 183 -12.63 9.18 2.79
C GLU A 183 -12.93 7.74 3.19
N SER A 184 -14.14 7.25 2.88
CA SER A 184 -14.53 5.86 3.13
C SER A 184 -13.70 4.88 2.32
N GLU A 185 -13.48 5.14 1.02
CA GLU A 185 -12.66 4.28 0.15
C GLU A 185 -11.19 4.25 0.58
N VAL A 186 -10.65 5.36 1.08
CA VAL A 186 -9.25 5.47 1.55
C VAL A 186 -9.02 4.81 2.92
N ARG A 187 -10.09 4.61 3.71
CA ARG A 187 -10.02 3.93 5.02
C ARG A 187 -10.06 2.40 4.93
N GLN A 188 -10.59 1.84 3.83
CA GLN A 188 -10.67 0.40 3.60
C GLN A 188 -9.30 -0.18 3.25
#